data_AF-A0A1X7J8V1-F1
#
_entry.id   AF-A0A1X7J8V1-F1
#
_cell.length_a   1.000
_cell.length_b   1.000
_cell.length_c   1.000
_cell.angle_alpha   90.00
_cell.angle_beta   90.00
_cell.angle_gamma   90.00
#
_symmetry.space_group_name_H-M   'P 1'
#
loop_
_entity.id
_entity.type
_entity.pdbx_description
1 polymer ?
#
loop_
_entity_poly.entity_id
_entity_poly.type
_entity_poly.pdbx_seq_one_letter_code
_entity_poly.pdbx_strand_id
1 'polypeptide(L)'
;MTIESFSHVLSTALIETLEHHTDRLPGDKIYGATLVRTGSTLIPSFNVLADLGDDCLSPVHRWSPASCGLALQTPRLTEVCALFDAHLDSTPALTRALGSQPLRATFARLGAEPILYIYDETAGGIERRSFTSLNAGRESEPYYVQAAKLVAGGDS
;
A
#
# COMPACT_ATOMS: atom_id res chain seq x y z
N MET A 1 18.10 -12.33 6.58
CA MET A 1 17.26 -11.34 7.30
C MET A 1 15.97 -12.03 7.73
N THR A 2 15.40 -11.74 8.90
CA THR A 2 14.12 -12.35 9.33
C THR A 2 12.93 -11.53 8.86
N ILE A 3 11.73 -12.13 8.84
CA ILE A 3 10.45 -11.44 8.57
C ILE A 3 10.27 -10.23 9.49
N GLU A 4 10.57 -10.38 10.78
CA GLU A 4 10.41 -9.30 11.77
C GLU A 4 11.37 -8.14 11.50
N SER A 5 12.66 -8.42 11.31
CA SER A 5 13.65 -7.40 10.99
C SER A 5 13.31 -6.67 9.69
N PHE A 6 12.89 -7.40 8.65
CA PHE A 6 12.51 -6.79 7.38
C PHE A 6 11.27 -5.89 7.53
N SER A 7 10.23 -6.37 8.22
CA SER A 7 9.00 -5.59 8.43
C SER A 7 9.26 -4.28 9.18
N HIS A 8 10.18 -4.29 10.15
CA HIS A 8 10.56 -3.12 10.92
C HIS A 8 11.35 -2.09 10.11
N VAL A 9 12.35 -2.53 9.33
CA VAL A 9 13.11 -1.61 8.48
C VAL A 9 12.25 -1.02 7.37
N LEU A 10 11.32 -1.83 6.82
CA LEU A 10 10.38 -1.38 5.80
C LEU A 10 9.37 -0.37 6.38
N SER A 11 8.76 -0.63 7.53
CA SER A 11 7.82 0.35 8.12
C SER A 11 8.48 1.70 8.39
N THR A 12 9.72 1.69 8.88
CA THR A 12 10.50 2.91 9.11
C THR A 12 10.75 3.67 7.79
N ALA A 13 11.15 2.97 6.73
CA ALA A 13 11.35 3.59 5.42
C ALA A 13 10.05 4.15 4.81
N LEU A 14 8.90 3.51 5.04
CA LEU A 14 7.60 4.01 4.59
C LEU A 14 7.19 5.29 5.32
N ILE A 15 7.41 5.35 6.64
CA ILE A 15 7.14 6.55 7.44
C ILE A 15 7.99 7.72 6.96
N GLU A 16 9.30 7.51 6.82
CA GLU A 16 10.23 8.53 6.32
C GLU A 16 9.84 8.99 4.92
N THR A 17 9.38 8.07 4.07
CA THR A 17 8.90 8.40 2.73
C THR A 17 7.65 9.28 2.77
N LEU A 18 6.68 9.00 3.64
CA LEU A 18 5.51 9.87 3.82
C LEU A 18 5.87 11.24 4.37
N GLU A 19 6.72 11.27 5.40
CA GLU A 19 7.13 12.52 6.05
C GLU A 19 7.90 13.42 5.07
N HIS A 20 8.76 12.83 4.23
CA HIS A 20 9.47 13.56 3.18
C HIS A 20 8.55 14.20 2.12
N HIS A 21 7.35 13.63 1.91
CA HIS A 21 6.41 14.09 0.88
C HIS A 21 5.18 14.81 1.44
N THR A 22 5.13 15.04 2.75
CA THR A 22 3.93 15.54 3.46
C THR A 22 3.37 16.84 2.84
N ASP A 23 4.24 17.79 2.48
CA ASP A 23 3.83 19.08 1.90
C ASP A 23 3.14 18.97 0.53
N ARG A 24 3.23 17.81 -0.12
CA ARG A 24 2.67 17.54 -1.46
C ARG A 24 1.49 16.57 -1.42
N LEU A 25 1.17 16.03 -0.25
CA LEU A 25 0.15 15.01 -0.09
C LEU A 25 -1.22 15.65 0.22
N PRO A 26 -2.27 15.30 -0.52
CA PRO A 26 -3.61 15.83 -0.32
C PRO A 26 -4.32 15.07 0.82
N GLY A 27 -3.81 15.22 2.04
CA GLY A 27 -4.18 14.50 3.26
C GLY A 27 -5.60 13.90 3.31
N ASP A 28 -6.61 14.74 3.45
CA ASP A 28 -8.03 14.36 3.59
C ASP A 28 -8.63 13.67 2.35
N LYS A 29 -7.97 13.77 1.20
CA LYS A 29 -8.37 13.14 -0.07
C LYS A 29 -7.72 11.79 -0.31
N ILE A 30 -6.77 11.38 0.54
CA ILE A 30 -6.09 10.09 0.43
C ILE A 30 -7.05 8.97 0.87
N TYR A 31 -7.44 8.12 -0.07
CA TYR A 31 -8.33 6.98 0.18
C TYR A 31 -7.62 5.62 0.19
N GLY A 32 -6.42 5.54 -0.36
CA GLY A 32 -5.68 4.27 -0.47
C GLY A 32 -4.17 4.46 -0.34
N ALA A 33 -3.48 3.44 0.14
CA ALA A 33 -2.03 3.37 0.09
C ALA A 33 -1.55 1.94 -0.08
N THR A 34 -0.52 1.75 -0.90
CA THR A 34 -0.10 0.42 -1.34
C THR A 34 1.38 0.26 -1.61
N LEU A 35 1.85 -0.95 -1.32
CA LEU A 35 3.11 -1.50 -1.82
C LEU A 35 2.82 -2.32 -3.08
N VAL A 36 3.69 -2.21 -4.07
CA VAL A 36 3.57 -2.98 -5.32
C VAL A 36 4.63 -4.06 -5.36
N ARG A 37 4.22 -5.30 -5.58
CA ARG A 37 5.13 -6.42 -5.82
C ARG A 37 4.91 -7.02 -7.21
N THR A 38 5.98 -7.55 -7.79
CA THR A 38 5.93 -8.37 -9.00
C THR A 38 6.62 -9.70 -8.71
N GLY A 39 5.87 -10.77 -8.47
CA GLY A 39 6.40 -12.13 -8.24
C GLY A 39 7.52 -12.22 -7.20
N SER A 40 8.77 -11.99 -7.64
CA SER A 40 10.00 -12.03 -6.84
C SER A 40 10.52 -10.69 -6.33
N THR A 41 9.95 -9.54 -6.71
CA THR A 41 10.48 -8.22 -6.36
C THR A 41 9.44 -7.31 -5.72
N LEU A 42 9.93 -6.34 -4.94
CA LEU A 42 9.15 -5.23 -4.39
C LEU A 42 9.55 -3.95 -5.15
N ILE A 43 8.58 -3.28 -5.77
CA ILE A 43 8.83 -2.03 -6.48
C ILE A 43 9.28 -0.97 -5.45
N PRO A 44 10.35 -0.20 -5.72
CA PRO A 44 10.90 0.78 -4.78
C PRO A 44 10.06 2.08 -4.75
N SER A 45 8.77 1.95 -4.47
CA SER A 45 7.84 3.06 -4.35
C SER A 45 6.74 2.75 -3.35
N PHE A 46 6.32 3.75 -2.59
CA PHE A 46 5.12 3.70 -1.78
C PHE A 46 4.04 4.51 -2.46
N ASN A 47 2.99 3.85 -2.93
CA ASN A 47 1.96 4.51 -3.73
C ASN A 47 0.83 5.00 -2.83
N VAL A 48 0.48 6.26 -2.96
CA VAL A 48 -0.66 6.89 -2.28
C VAL A 48 -1.71 7.24 -3.32
N LEU A 49 -2.97 6.90 -3.05
CA LEU A 49 -4.08 7.14 -3.96
C LEU A 49 -4.99 8.21 -3.36
N ALA A 50 -5.28 9.24 -4.14
CA ALA A 50 -6.04 10.39 -3.68
C ALA A 50 -7.08 10.87 -4.71
N ASP A 51 -8.19 11.39 -4.23
CA ASP A 51 -9.24 11.97 -5.07
C ASP A 51 -8.86 13.39 -5.52
N LEU A 52 -8.13 13.50 -6.63
CA LEU A 52 -7.62 14.78 -7.16
C LEU A 52 -8.58 15.53 -8.09
N GLY A 53 -9.79 15.00 -8.33
CA GLY A 53 -10.86 15.70 -9.03
C GLY A 53 -11.10 15.23 -10.46
N ASP A 54 -10.11 14.66 -11.15
CA ASP A 54 -10.24 14.14 -12.51
C ASP A 54 -9.38 12.87 -12.68
N ASP A 55 -9.80 11.98 -13.59
CA ASP A 55 -9.02 10.90 -14.24
C ASP A 55 -9.19 9.42 -13.82
N CYS A 56 -9.79 9.05 -12.68
CA CYS A 56 -10.05 7.63 -12.39
C CYS A 56 -11.45 7.21 -12.87
N LEU A 57 -11.64 7.12 -14.20
CA LEU A 57 -12.94 6.90 -14.89
C LEU A 57 -13.61 5.55 -14.59
N SER A 58 -12.88 4.57 -14.04
CA SER A 58 -13.43 3.29 -13.62
C SER A 58 -13.14 3.03 -12.14
N PRO A 59 -14.13 2.58 -11.34
CA PRO A 59 -13.91 2.14 -9.96
C PRO A 59 -12.82 1.06 -9.81
N VAL A 60 -12.57 0.27 -10.87
CA VAL A 60 -11.54 -0.76 -10.93
C VAL A 60 -10.15 -0.13 -11.12
N HIS A 61 -10.01 0.82 -12.05
CA HIS A 61 -8.73 1.50 -12.31
C HIS A 61 -8.28 2.39 -11.15
N ARG A 62 -9.23 2.88 -10.36
CA ARG A 62 -8.98 3.72 -9.18
C ARG A 62 -7.99 3.10 -8.19
N TRP A 63 -7.96 1.78 -8.03
CA TRP A 63 -7.07 1.10 -7.08
C TRP A 63 -5.78 0.57 -7.71
N SER A 64 -5.59 0.82 -9.02
CA SER A 64 -4.33 0.51 -9.68
C SER A 64 -3.32 1.62 -9.39
N PRO A 65 -2.18 1.30 -8.74
CA PRO A 65 -1.13 2.30 -8.47
C PRO A 65 -0.57 2.89 -9.77
N ALA A 66 -0.52 2.13 -10.86
CA ALA A 66 -0.05 2.62 -12.15
C ALA A 66 -1.00 3.64 -12.81
N SER A 67 -2.30 3.60 -12.47
CA SER A 67 -3.31 4.49 -13.07
C SER A 67 -3.57 5.72 -12.22
N CYS A 68 -3.64 5.55 -10.89
CA CYS A 68 -4.15 6.57 -9.97
C CYS A 68 -3.21 6.80 -8.76
N GLY A 69 -2.05 6.15 -8.73
CA GLY A 69 -1.10 6.26 -7.63
C GLY A 69 -0.13 7.42 -7.78
N LEU A 70 0.06 8.16 -6.69
CA LEU A 70 1.22 9.02 -6.48
C LEU A 70 2.35 8.16 -5.94
N ALA A 71 3.32 7.84 -6.80
CA ALA A 71 4.48 7.04 -6.42
C ALA A 71 5.46 7.89 -5.59
N LEU A 72 5.54 7.61 -4.29
CA LEU A 72 6.49 8.25 -3.37
C LEU A 72 7.76 7.41 -3.29
N GLN A 73 8.91 8.08 -3.38
CA GLN A 73 10.21 7.40 -3.40
C GLN A 73 11.23 8.13 -2.56
N THR A 74 12.06 7.39 -1.84
CA THR A 74 13.25 7.90 -1.16
C THR A 74 14.41 6.93 -1.40
N PRO A 75 15.68 7.40 -1.34
CA PRO A 75 16.84 6.50 -1.45
C PRO A 75 16.78 5.33 -0.46
N ARG A 76 16.38 5.60 0.79
CA ARG A 76 16.25 4.56 1.81
C ARG A 76 15.17 3.53 1.49
N LEU A 77 14.01 3.96 0.96
CA LEU A 77 12.98 3.02 0.54
C LEU A 77 13.49 2.11 -0.58
N THR A 78 14.25 2.65 -1.54
CA THR A 78 14.89 1.85 -2.60
C THR A 78 15.84 0.80 -2.04
N GLU A 79 16.72 1.19 -1.10
CA GLU A 79 17.65 0.27 -0.44
C GLU A 79 16.92 -0.85 0.30
N VAL A 80 15.89 -0.52 1.07
CA VAL A 80 15.13 -1.52 1.83
C VAL A 80 14.34 -2.44 0.90
N CYS A 81 13.72 -1.93 -0.17
CA CYS A 81 13.03 -2.77 -1.15
C CYS A 81 13.99 -3.75 -1.84
N ALA A 82 15.26 -3.39 -2.04
CA ALA A 82 16.27 -4.30 -2.60
C ALA A 82 16.63 -5.48 -1.66
N LEU A 83 16.30 -5.39 -0.36
CA LEU A 83 16.46 -6.49 0.59
C LEU A 83 15.30 -7.49 0.53
N PHE A 84 14.26 -7.22 -0.27
CA PHE A 84 13.11 -8.09 -0.42
C PHE A 84 13.52 -9.45 -0.98
N ASP A 85 13.08 -10.52 -0.31
CA ASP A 85 13.28 -11.89 -0.73
C ASP A 85 11.92 -12.61 -0.75
N ALA A 86 11.46 -12.98 -1.94
CA ALA A 86 10.18 -13.67 -2.11
C ALA A 86 10.18 -15.10 -1.57
N HIS A 87 11.36 -15.73 -1.37
CA HIS A 87 11.46 -17.08 -0.85
C HIS A 87 11.19 -17.17 0.67
N LEU A 88 11.11 -16.03 1.36
CA LEU A 88 10.93 -15.96 2.82
C LEU A 88 9.47 -15.79 3.29
N ASP A 89 8.45 -16.12 2.48
CA ASP A 89 7.04 -15.78 2.75
C ASP A 89 6.88 -14.32 3.16
N SER A 90 7.20 -13.43 2.22
CA SER A 90 7.35 -12.00 2.47
C SER A 90 6.02 -11.27 2.65
N THR A 91 4.89 -11.88 2.30
CA THR A 91 3.55 -11.28 2.47
C THR A 91 3.27 -10.88 3.92
N PRO A 92 3.48 -11.77 4.94
CA PRO A 92 3.47 -11.38 6.35
C PRO A 92 4.35 -10.17 6.69
N ALA A 93 5.56 -10.08 6.14
CA ALA A 93 6.48 -8.97 6.44
C ALA A 93 5.96 -7.64 5.88
N LEU A 94 5.50 -7.64 4.63
CA LEU A 94 4.88 -6.48 3.98
C LEU A 94 3.61 -6.05 4.72
N THR A 95 2.77 -7.01 5.08
CA THR A 95 1.52 -6.78 5.81
C THR A 95 1.79 -6.14 7.16
N ARG A 96 2.79 -6.63 7.91
CA ARG A 96 3.20 -6.05 9.20
C ARG A 96 3.77 -4.65 9.04
N ALA A 97 4.61 -4.43 8.03
CA ALA A 97 5.20 -3.12 7.79
C ALA A 97 4.14 -2.06 7.46
N LEU A 98 3.27 -2.39 6.50
CA LEU A 98 2.20 -1.52 6.02
C LEU A 98 1.12 -1.32 7.09
N GLY A 99 0.77 -2.37 7.85
CA GLY A 99 -0.23 -2.31 8.90
C GLY A 99 0.25 -1.68 10.22
N SER A 100 1.53 -1.29 10.31
CA SER A 100 2.15 -0.87 11.57
C SER A 100 1.48 0.37 12.17
N GLN A 101 1.36 0.38 13.50
CA GLN A 101 0.77 1.51 14.23
C GLN A 101 1.46 2.85 13.91
N PRO A 102 2.81 2.95 13.86
CA PRO A 102 3.46 4.20 13.54
C PRO A 102 3.11 4.73 12.15
N LEU A 103 3.00 3.86 11.13
CA LEU A 103 2.61 4.29 9.79
C LEU A 103 1.17 4.83 9.76
N ARG A 104 0.24 4.14 10.44
CA ARG A 104 -1.14 4.63 10.58
C ARG A 104 -1.21 5.97 11.30
N ALA A 105 -0.43 6.14 12.37
CA ALA A 105 -0.35 7.42 13.08
C ALA A 105 0.19 8.54 12.18
N THR A 106 1.12 8.23 11.27
CA THR A 106 1.62 9.20 10.28
C THR A 106 0.53 9.61 9.30
N PHE A 107 -0.25 8.67 8.76
CA PHE A 107 -1.42 9.02 7.93
C PHE A 107 -2.46 9.84 8.70
N ALA A 108 -2.75 9.49 9.95
CA ALA A 108 -3.69 10.24 10.78
C ALA A 108 -3.24 11.69 11.02
N ARG A 109 -1.92 11.95 11.17
CA ARG A 109 -1.37 13.33 11.23
C ARG A 109 -1.58 14.11 9.94
N LEU A 110 -1.67 13.42 8.80
CA LEU A 110 -2.03 14.01 7.51
C LEU A 110 -3.56 14.19 7.35
N GLY A 111 -4.37 13.78 8.33
CA GLY A 111 -5.82 13.78 8.20
C GLY A 111 -6.37 12.66 7.31
N ALA A 112 -5.60 11.59 7.11
CA ALA A 112 -5.96 10.46 6.24
C ALA A 112 -6.13 9.15 7.01
N GLU A 113 -7.07 8.32 6.57
CA GLU A 113 -7.23 6.93 7.02
C GLU A 113 -7.36 6.00 5.79
N PRO A 114 -6.28 5.81 5.00
CA PRO A 114 -6.36 5.07 3.74
C PRO A 114 -6.70 3.59 3.95
N ILE A 115 -7.37 3.01 2.96
CA ILE A 115 -7.41 1.55 2.79
C ILE A 115 -6.01 1.08 2.42
N LEU A 116 -5.45 0.17 3.22
CA LEU A 116 -4.08 -0.33 3.05
C LEU A 116 -4.09 -1.68 2.37
N TYR A 117 -3.24 -1.86 1.35
CA TYR A 117 -3.22 -3.11 0.61
C TYR A 117 -1.88 -3.38 -0.08
N ILE A 118 -1.63 -4.64 -0.44
CA ILE A 118 -0.51 -5.03 -1.29
C ILE A 118 -1.08 -5.26 -2.70
N TYR A 119 -0.57 -4.54 -3.69
CA TYR A 119 -0.91 -4.74 -5.09
C TYR A 119 0.07 -5.74 -5.71
N ASP A 120 -0.47 -6.83 -6.24
CA ASP A 120 0.27 -7.83 -6.99
C ASP A 120 0.12 -7.52 -8.48
N GLU A 121 1.16 -6.94 -9.07
CA GLU A 121 1.14 -6.53 -10.47
C GLU A 121 1.11 -7.73 -11.42
N THR A 122 1.68 -8.87 -11.02
CA THR A 122 1.61 -10.12 -11.80
C THR A 122 0.20 -10.69 -11.83
N ALA A 123 -0.52 -10.62 -10.71
CA ALA A 123 -1.93 -11.02 -10.64
C ALA A 123 -2.91 -9.94 -11.12
N GLY A 124 -2.44 -8.70 -11.34
CA GLY A 124 -3.28 -7.57 -11.74
C GLY A 124 -4.32 -7.18 -10.68
N GLY A 125 -4.01 -7.34 -9.39
CA GLY A 125 -4.99 -7.14 -8.33
C GLY A 125 -4.44 -7.05 -6.92
N ILE A 126 -5.35 -6.94 -5.96
CA ILE A 126 -5.03 -6.82 -4.53
C ILE A 126 -4.83 -8.21 -3.92
N GLU A 127 -3.74 -8.38 -3.15
CA GLU A 127 -3.48 -9.62 -2.40
C GLU A 127 -4.52 -9.78 -1.29
N ARG A 128 -5.26 -10.90 -1.33
CA ARG A 128 -6.47 -11.13 -0.51
C ARG A 128 -6.22 -11.25 0.97
N ARG A 129 -5.22 -12.02 1.39
CA ARG A 129 -5.08 -12.38 2.80
C ARG A 129 -4.65 -11.17 3.63
N SER A 130 -3.72 -10.39 3.10
CA SER A 130 -3.27 -9.13 3.70
C SER A 130 -4.38 -8.10 3.73
N PHE A 131 -5.17 -7.96 2.65
CA PHE A 131 -6.22 -6.94 2.53
C PHE A 131 -7.23 -6.97 3.69
N THR A 132 -7.78 -8.15 4.01
CA THR A 132 -8.73 -8.29 5.13
C THR A 132 -8.06 -7.91 6.46
N SER A 133 -6.85 -8.41 6.73
CA SER A 133 -6.16 -8.13 7.99
C SER A 133 -5.75 -6.65 8.15
N LEU A 134 -5.38 -5.99 7.06
CA LEU A 134 -4.99 -4.58 7.05
C LEU A 134 -6.16 -3.63 7.27
N ASN A 135 -7.39 -4.07 7.02
CA ASN A 135 -8.57 -3.20 7.05
C ASN A 135 -9.71 -3.81 7.88
N ALA A 136 -9.37 -4.61 8.90
CA ALA A 136 -10.35 -5.24 9.77
C ALA A 136 -11.24 -4.17 10.45
N GLY A 137 -12.56 -4.40 10.43
CA GLY A 137 -13.56 -3.49 10.98
C GLY A 137 -14.01 -2.37 10.03
N ARG A 138 -13.48 -2.34 8.80
CA ARG A 138 -13.78 -1.33 7.77
C ARG A 138 -14.66 -1.87 6.64
N GLU A 139 -15.22 -3.06 6.80
CA GLU A 139 -15.87 -3.82 5.72
C GLU A 139 -17.10 -3.12 5.13
N SER A 140 -17.73 -2.23 5.91
CA SER A 140 -18.87 -1.41 5.48
C SER A 140 -18.47 -0.09 4.81
N GLU A 141 -17.19 0.29 4.86
CA GLU A 141 -16.75 1.56 4.30
C GLU A 141 -16.80 1.57 2.77
N PRO A 142 -17.25 2.66 2.12
CA PRO A 142 -17.38 2.72 0.67
C PRO A 142 -16.08 2.38 -0.09
N TYR A 143 -14.94 2.88 0.39
CA TYR A 143 -13.65 2.59 -0.24
C TYR A 143 -13.21 1.14 -0.02
N TYR A 144 -13.48 0.54 1.15
CA TYR A 144 -13.25 -0.90 1.35
C TYR A 144 -14.03 -1.73 0.33
N VAL A 145 -15.34 -1.47 0.19
CA VAL A 145 -16.22 -2.21 -0.72
C VAL A 145 -15.78 -2.08 -2.17
N GLN A 146 -15.25 -0.92 -2.56
CA GLN A 146 -14.67 -0.72 -3.89
C GLN A 146 -13.39 -1.52 -4.08
N ALA A 147 -12.43 -1.43 -3.15
CA ALA A 147 -11.17 -2.17 -3.21
C ALA A 147 -11.38 -3.69 -3.18
N ALA A 148 -12.37 -4.16 -2.40
CA ALA A 148 -12.69 -5.58 -2.27
C ALA A 148 -13.04 -6.24 -3.62
N LYS A 149 -13.56 -5.48 -4.60
CA LYS A 149 -13.83 -5.98 -5.96
C LYS A 149 -12.57 -6.38 -6.73
N LEU A 150 -11.40 -5.91 -6.28
CA LEU A 150 -10.10 -6.14 -6.90
C LEU A 150 -9.22 -7.12 -6.14
N VAL A 151 -9.74 -7.69 -5.06
CA VAL A 151 -9.09 -8.72 -4.26
C VAL A 151 -9.14 -10.03 -5.04
N ALA A 152 -8.37 -10.08 -6.13
CA ALA A 152 -8.16 -11.14 -7.12
C ALA A 152 -9.40 -12.00 -7.41
N GLY A 153 -10.07 -11.78 -8.55
CA GLY A 153 -11.18 -12.62 -9.01
C GLY A 153 -10.88 -14.13 -8.95
N GLY A 154 -11.53 -14.82 -8.02
CA GLY A 154 -11.94 -16.22 -8.13
C GLY A 154 -13.45 -16.21 -7.93
N ASP A 155 -14.29 -16.70 -8.82
CA ASP A 155 -14.06 -17.84 -9.71
C ASP A 155 -14.32 -17.51 -11.19
N SER A 156 -13.41 -17.95 -12.06
CA SER A 156 -13.70 -18.42 -13.42
C SER A 156 -12.62 -19.42 -13.82
#